data_AF-A0A2S4KV86-F1
#
_entry.id   AF-A0A2S4KV86-F1
#
_cell.length_a   1.000
_cell.length_b   1.000
_cell.length_c   1.000
_cell.angle_alpha   90.00
_cell.angle_beta   90.00
_cell.angle_gamma   90.00
#
_symmetry.space_group_name_H-M   'P 1'
#
loop_
_entity.id
_entity.type
_entity.pdbx_description
1 polymer ?
#
loop_
_entity_poly.entity_id
_entity_poly.type
_entity_poly.pdbx_seq_one_letter_code
_entity_poly.pdbx_strand_id
1 'polypeptide(L)'
;MACANRDGIVGSASEKPTKGIYGVTALPLLSGREDVCSPPETVKYIREGQLSDMHLSLISQVGTQIRILRGYCLKSSLAPRAGIRYDGLYTIRQYGQGLCQKSGLHRVVLTLERVPGQRSLEDIAMIPRPSQLDDWQLFEKFEGEMIRQRRGDEGFLDWKMAKAEERINLEQWRRALELGTELKLARLTSHSGPSVLSNAELKHAVSSLQK
;
A
#
# COMPACT_ATOMS: atom_id res chain seq x y z
N MET A 1 -2.07 -11.91 -11.06
CA MET A 1 -0.65 -12.32 -11.17
C MET A 1 -0.35 -13.11 -12.44
N ALA A 2 -1.27 -13.98 -12.91
CA ALA A 2 -1.04 -14.82 -14.09
C ALA A 2 -0.60 -14.03 -15.35
N CYS A 3 -1.21 -12.88 -15.65
CA CYS A 3 -0.80 -12.05 -16.79
C CYS A 3 0.63 -11.51 -16.63
N ALA A 4 0.97 -10.97 -15.46
CA ALA A 4 2.33 -10.49 -15.20
C ALA A 4 3.39 -11.60 -15.27
N ASN A 5 3.03 -12.83 -14.92
CA ASN A 5 3.90 -14.00 -15.07
C ASN A 5 4.08 -14.40 -16.53
N ARG A 6 2.98 -14.47 -17.29
CA ARG A 6 2.99 -14.74 -18.73
C ARG A 6 3.85 -13.72 -19.48
N ASP A 7 3.75 -12.45 -19.10
CA ASP A 7 4.47 -11.35 -19.74
C ASP A 7 5.94 -11.24 -19.24
N GLY A 8 6.39 -12.16 -18.37
CA GLY A 8 7.78 -12.25 -17.89
C GLY A 8 8.19 -11.18 -16.88
N ILE A 9 7.25 -10.40 -16.36
CA ILE A 9 7.51 -9.34 -15.36
C ILE A 9 7.78 -9.96 -13.99
N VAL A 10 7.05 -11.03 -13.65
CA VAL A 10 7.26 -11.84 -12.44
C VAL A 10 7.58 -13.28 -12.82
N GLY A 11 8.32 -13.99 -11.96
CA GLY A 11 8.70 -15.38 -12.19
C GLY A 11 7.71 -16.41 -11.64
N SER A 12 6.65 -15.97 -10.98
CA SER A 12 5.60 -16.87 -10.47
C SER A 12 4.25 -16.15 -10.40
N ALA A 13 3.17 -16.92 -10.49
CA ALA A 13 1.82 -16.43 -10.21
C ALA A 13 1.55 -16.22 -8.71
N SER A 14 2.38 -16.77 -7.82
CA SER A 14 2.29 -16.56 -6.36
C SER A 14 2.91 -15.22 -5.94
N GLU A 15 2.52 -14.69 -4.79
CA GLU A 15 3.12 -13.50 -4.17
C GLU A 15 4.52 -13.76 -3.60
N LYS A 16 5.47 -14.02 -4.49
CA LYS A 16 6.88 -14.28 -4.17
C LYS A 16 7.78 -13.32 -4.96
N PRO A 17 8.90 -12.86 -4.38
CA PRO A 17 9.88 -12.08 -5.11
C PRO A 17 10.41 -12.88 -6.30
N THR A 18 10.53 -12.21 -7.43
CA THR A 18 11.08 -12.80 -8.65
C THR A 18 12.60 -12.78 -8.57
N LYS A 19 13.21 -13.96 -8.65
CA LYS A 19 14.67 -14.12 -8.66
C LYS A 19 15.18 -14.21 -10.09
N GLY A 20 16.05 -13.28 -10.47
CA GLY A 20 16.87 -13.35 -11.67
C GLY A 20 18.25 -13.93 -11.38
N ILE A 21 19.09 -13.95 -12.41
CA ILE A 21 20.47 -14.50 -12.36
C ILE A 21 21.33 -13.75 -11.32
N TYR A 22 21.11 -12.44 -11.17
CA TYR A 22 21.94 -11.55 -10.34
C TYR A 22 21.27 -11.07 -9.04
N GLY A 23 20.09 -11.61 -8.68
CA GLY A 23 19.36 -11.16 -7.49
C GLY A 23 17.86 -11.08 -7.70
N VAL A 24 17.16 -10.35 -6.84
CA VAL A 24 15.71 -10.15 -6.96
C VAL A 24 15.43 -9.02 -7.95
N THR A 25 14.57 -9.26 -8.94
CA THR A 25 14.28 -8.30 -10.02
C THR A 25 12.93 -7.62 -9.85
N ALA A 26 11.94 -8.30 -9.28
CA ALA A 26 10.59 -7.77 -9.07
C ALA A 26 9.99 -8.26 -7.75
N LEU A 27 9.25 -7.38 -7.08
CA LEU A 27 8.58 -7.62 -5.82
C LEU A 27 7.08 -7.32 -5.96
N PRO A 28 6.22 -8.34 -5.92
CA PRO A 28 4.78 -8.16 -5.86
C PRO A 28 4.33 -7.85 -4.42
N LEU A 29 3.66 -6.71 -4.25
CA LEU A 29 2.98 -6.26 -3.03
C LEU A 29 1.48 -6.42 -3.24
N LEU A 30 0.95 -7.64 -3.03
CA LEU A 30 -0.47 -7.95 -3.23
C LEU A 30 -1.25 -7.92 -1.92
N SER A 31 -0.59 -8.27 -0.82
CA SER A 31 -1.13 -8.31 0.53
C SER A 31 -0.19 -7.62 1.51
N GLY A 32 -0.71 -7.31 2.70
CA GLY A 32 0.00 -6.57 3.74
C GLY A 32 -0.40 -5.10 3.76
N ARG A 33 0.43 -4.28 4.40
CA ARG A 33 0.19 -2.85 4.64
C ARG A 33 1.37 -2.03 4.15
N GLU A 34 1.09 -0.86 3.62
CA GLU A 34 2.10 0.12 3.26
C GLU A 34 1.78 1.44 3.96
N ASP A 35 2.77 1.98 4.67
CA ASP A 35 2.69 3.31 5.25
C ASP A 35 3.59 4.25 4.43
N VAL A 36 3.00 5.29 3.85
CA VAL A 36 3.77 6.33 3.16
C VAL A 36 4.45 7.20 4.23
N CYS A 37 5.78 7.25 4.21
CA CYS A 37 6.56 8.09 5.12
C CYS A 37 6.80 9.46 4.48
N SER A 38 7.11 10.46 5.31
CA SER A 38 7.69 11.74 4.84
C SER A 38 9.22 11.57 4.89
N PRO A 39 9.98 11.72 3.79
CA PRO A 39 9.67 12.34 2.48
C PRO A 39 8.82 11.48 1.53
N PRO A 40 8.09 12.10 0.57
CA PRO A 40 7.01 11.50 -0.23
C PRO A 40 7.42 10.33 -1.16
N GLU A 41 8.71 10.03 -1.26
CA GLU A 41 9.24 8.97 -2.11
C GLU A 41 9.62 7.69 -1.34
N THR A 42 9.51 7.73 0.00
CA THR A 42 9.83 6.60 0.87
C THR A 42 8.56 5.95 1.41
N VAL A 43 8.46 4.64 1.22
CA VAL A 43 7.32 3.84 1.66
C VAL A 43 7.78 2.70 2.54
N LYS A 44 7.02 2.42 3.59
CA LYS A 44 7.28 1.35 4.53
C LYS A 44 6.28 0.23 4.31
N TYR A 45 6.73 -0.87 3.72
CA TYR A 45 5.92 -2.07 3.53
C TYR A 45 6.03 -2.98 4.75
N ILE A 46 4.89 -3.51 5.21
CA ILE A 46 4.78 -4.38 6.36
C ILE A 46 3.95 -5.61 5.95
N ARG A 47 4.55 -6.78 6.13
CA ARG A 47 3.90 -8.08 5.92
C ARG A 47 3.94 -8.88 7.21
N GLU A 48 2.83 -9.51 7.55
CA GLU A 48 2.71 -10.41 8.69
C GLU A 48 2.21 -11.77 8.20
N GLY A 49 2.79 -12.87 8.69
CA GLY A 49 2.40 -14.21 8.27
C GLY A 49 3.34 -15.30 8.77
N GLN A 50 3.24 -16.49 8.18
CA GLN A 50 4.15 -17.59 8.47
C GLN A 50 5.53 -17.35 7.85
N LEU A 51 6.56 -18.02 8.37
CA LEU A 51 7.93 -17.88 7.87
C LEU A 51 8.05 -18.24 6.38
N SER A 52 7.27 -19.21 5.90
CA SER A 52 7.19 -19.61 4.48
C SER A 52 6.69 -18.51 3.55
N ASP A 53 5.87 -17.59 4.08
CA ASP A 53 5.28 -16.48 3.33
C ASP A 53 6.16 -15.23 3.37
N MET A 54 7.21 -15.24 4.20
CA MET A 54 8.12 -14.11 4.35
C MET A 54 9.16 -14.07 3.22
N HIS A 55 9.45 -12.86 2.76
CA HIS A 55 10.36 -12.63 1.64
C HIS A 55 11.82 -12.54 2.11
N LEU A 56 12.32 -13.60 2.77
CA LEU A 56 13.66 -13.64 3.37
C LEU A 56 14.80 -13.38 2.37
N SER A 57 14.57 -13.67 1.08
CA SER A 57 15.54 -13.38 0.02
C SER A 57 15.84 -11.89 -0.16
N LEU A 58 15.02 -11.00 0.38
CA LEU A 58 15.24 -9.55 0.30
C LEU A 58 16.31 -9.05 1.28
N ILE A 59 16.70 -9.86 2.28
CA ILE A 59 17.77 -9.52 3.24
C ILE A 59 19.06 -9.16 2.51
N SER A 60 19.43 -9.95 1.49
CA SER A 60 20.67 -9.74 0.72
C SER A 60 20.54 -8.70 -0.39
N GLN A 61 19.37 -8.06 -0.54
CA GLN A 61 19.06 -7.16 -1.65
C GLN A 61 18.96 -5.69 -1.20
N VAL A 62 19.34 -5.39 0.04
CA VAL A 62 19.42 -4.01 0.52
C VAL A 62 20.43 -3.24 -0.35
N GLY A 63 20.02 -2.06 -0.82
CA GLY A 63 20.77 -1.21 -1.75
C GLY A 63 20.50 -1.48 -3.23
N THR A 64 19.81 -2.57 -3.58
CA THR A 64 19.47 -2.89 -4.97
C THR A 64 18.18 -2.23 -5.42
N GLN A 65 18.08 -1.97 -6.73
CA GLN A 65 16.86 -1.48 -7.37
C GLN A 65 15.99 -2.66 -7.81
N ILE A 66 14.72 -2.63 -7.42
CA ILE A 66 13.72 -3.66 -7.69
C ILE A 66 12.48 -3.05 -8.32
N ARG A 67 11.82 -3.82 -9.19
CA ARG A 67 10.52 -3.46 -9.77
C ARG A 67 9.41 -3.73 -8.77
N ILE A 68 8.56 -2.74 -8.50
CA ILE A 68 7.40 -2.91 -7.60
C ILE A 68 6.11 -3.08 -8.39
N LEU A 69 5.36 -4.12 -8.03
CA LEU A 69 4.00 -4.35 -8.49
C LEU A 69 3.05 -4.23 -7.30
N ARG A 70 2.07 -3.32 -7.34
CA ARG A 70 1.05 -3.17 -6.29
C ARG A 70 -0.24 -3.87 -6.72
N GLY A 71 -0.83 -4.64 -5.82
CA GLY A 71 -2.14 -5.28 -6.01
C GLY A 71 -3.28 -4.50 -5.34
N TYR A 72 -4.50 -4.67 -5.83
CA TYR A 72 -5.68 -3.98 -5.30
C TYR A 72 -6.03 -4.36 -3.85
N CYS A 73 -5.60 -5.54 -3.38
CA CYS A 73 -5.79 -5.99 -2.00
C CYS A 73 -4.75 -5.43 -1.01
N LEU A 74 -3.77 -4.65 -1.48
CA LEU A 74 -2.77 -4.05 -0.62
C LEU A 74 -3.40 -2.92 0.20
N LYS A 75 -3.19 -2.93 1.52
CA LYS A 75 -3.64 -1.86 2.42
C LYS A 75 -2.68 -0.66 2.32
N SER A 76 -2.84 0.12 1.26
CA SER A 76 -2.00 1.25 0.89
C SER A 76 -2.82 2.34 0.21
N SER A 77 -2.46 3.60 0.42
CA SER A 77 -3.04 4.73 -0.35
C SER A 77 -2.61 4.71 -1.82
N LEU A 78 -1.49 4.03 -2.13
CA LEU A 78 -0.96 3.90 -3.48
C LEU A 78 -1.49 2.66 -4.20
N ALA A 79 -2.28 1.80 -3.55
CA ALA A 79 -2.79 0.58 -4.18
C ALA A 79 -3.73 0.92 -5.36
N PRO A 80 -3.64 0.19 -6.49
CA PRO A 80 -4.56 0.37 -7.60
C PRO A 80 -5.98 -0.04 -7.20
N ARG A 81 -6.98 0.56 -7.85
CA ARG A 81 -8.40 0.25 -7.58
C ARG A 81 -8.81 -1.16 -8.00
N ALA A 82 -8.10 -1.75 -8.96
CA ALA A 82 -8.37 -3.08 -9.48
C ALA A 82 -7.09 -3.72 -10.02
N GLY A 83 -7.05 -5.05 -9.98
CA GLY A 83 -5.96 -5.83 -10.56
C GLY A 83 -4.60 -5.57 -9.90
N ILE A 84 -3.56 -5.51 -10.75
CA ILE A 84 -2.16 -5.33 -10.36
C ILE A 84 -1.55 -4.27 -11.26
N ARG A 85 -0.77 -3.35 -10.68
CA ARG A 85 -0.14 -2.24 -11.40
C ARG A 85 1.36 -2.21 -11.14
N TYR A 86 2.13 -1.88 -12.18
CA TYR A 86 3.55 -1.60 -12.07
C TYR A 86 3.79 -0.12 -11.76
N ASP A 87 4.53 0.15 -10.69
CA ASP A 87 4.68 1.51 -10.14
C ASP A 87 6.09 2.09 -10.33
N GLY A 88 7.01 1.29 -10.87
CA GLY A 88 8.38 1.68 -11.18
C GLY A 88 9.44 0.93 -10.37
N LEU A 89 10.65 1.49 -10.43
CA LEU A 89 11.83 1.03 -9.72
C LEU A 89 11.95 1.68 -8.35
N TYR A 90 12.28 0.86 -7.35
CA TYR A 90 12.50 1.27 -5.97
C TYR A 90 13.80 0.66 -5.45
N THR A 91 14.52 1.39 -4.62
CA THR A 91 15.69 0.91 -3.88
C THR A 91 15.25 0.39 -2.52
N ILE A 92 15.66 -0.82 -2.15
CA ILE A 92 15.46 -1.33 -0.78
C ILE A 92 16.47 -0.63 0.14
N ARG A 93 16.02 0.29 0.98
CA ARG A 93 16.90 1.00 1.92
C ARG A 93 17.14 0.20 3.19
N GLN A 94 16.12 -0.48 3.69
CA GLN A 94 16.22 -1.24 4.92
C GLN A 94 15.34 -2.49 4.85
N TYR A 95 15.84 -3.56 5.46
CA TYR A 95 15.10 -4.79 5.72
C TYR A 95 15.08 -5.03 7.23
N GLY A 96 13.90 -5.28 7.78
CA GLY A 96 13.72 -5.69 9.17
C GLY A 96 12.82 -6.91 9.23
N GLN A 97 13.13 -7.82 10.15
CA GLN A 97 12.29 -8.96 10.46
C GLN A 97 12.22 -9.16 11.97
N GLY A 98 11.04 -9.51 12.46
CA GLY A 98 10.84 -9.87 13.86
C GLY A 98 9.77 -10.94 14.00
N LEU A 99 9.80 -11.68 15.09
CA LEU A 99 8.70 -12.54 15.52
C LEU A 99 7.82 -11.74 16.47
N CYS A 100 6.53 -11.61 16.15
CA CYS A 100 5.58 -11.03 17.08
C CYS A 100 5.22 -12.06 18.14
N GLN A 101 5.72 -11.91 19.37
CA GLN A 101 5.48 -12.84 20.46
C GLN A 101 3.99 -12.99 20.81
N LYS A 102 3.17 -11.96 20.55
CA LYS A 102 1.72 -11.97 20.85
C LYS A 102 0.90 -12.79 19.85
N SER A 103 1.23 -12.71 18.56
CA SER A 103 0.49 -13.41 17.50
C SER A 103 1.18 -14.68 17.02
N GLY A 104 2.45 -14.91 17.40
CA GLY A 104 3.27 -15.99 16.87
C GLY A 104 3.64 -15.83 15.38
N LEU A 105 3.30 -14.69 14.76
CA LEU A 105 3.53 -14.44 13.35
C LEU A 105 4.85 -13.70 13.13
N HIS A 106 5.50 -14.01 12.01
CA HIS A 106 6.65 -13.25 11.55
C HIS A 106 6.19 -11.96 10.89
N ARG A 107 6.85 -10.86 11.25
CA ARG A 107 6.65 -9.55 10.68
C ARG A 107 7.89 -9.13 9.91
N VAL A 108 7.73 -8.89 8.61
CA VAL A 108 8.75 -8.29 7.75
C VAL A 108 8.40 -6.84 7.50
N VAL A 109 9.42 -5.98 7.58
CA VAL A 109 9.34 -4.55 7.37
C VAL A 109 10.38 -4.17 6.33
N LEU A 110 9.94 -3.56 5.23
CA LEU A 110 10.82 -3.03 4.18
C LEU A 110 10.67 -1.51 4.13
N THR A 111 11.80 -0.81 4.09
CA THR A 111 11.83 0.61 3.73
C THR A 111 12.25 0.70 2.28
N LEU A 112 11.36 1.16 1.40
CA LEU A 112 11.56 1.28 -0.03
C LEU A 112 11.61 2.76 -0.41
N GLU A 113 12.55 3.13 -1.26
CA GLU A 113 12.67 4.50 -1.77
C GLU A 113 12.55 4.50 -3.29
N ARG A 114 11.69 5.36 -3.83
CA ARG A 114 11.45 5.42 -5.27
C ARG A 114 12.66 6.01 -6.00
N VAL A 115 13.04 5.42 -7.13
CA VAL A 115 14.11 5.98 -7.97
C VAL A 115 13.58 7.22 -8.72
N PRO A 116 14.30 8.37 -8.70
CA PRO A 116 13.85 9.59 -9.36
C PRO A 116 13.90 9.50 -10.89
N GLY A 117 13.24 10.43 -11.58
CA GLY A 117 13.24 10.52 -13.05
C GLY A 117 12.26 9.57 -13.77
N GLN A 118 11.48 8.80 -13.02
CA GLN A 118 10.38 7.99 -13.54
C GLN A 118 9.08 8.80 -13.59
N ARG A 119 8.07 8.31 -14.34
CA ARG A 119 6.71 8.88 -14.38
C ARG A 119 6.19 9.20 -12.97
N SER A 120 5.51 10.33 -12.76
CA SER A 120 5.05 10.72 -11.42
C SER A 120 4.11 9.67 -10.82
N LEU A 121 4.07 9.57 -9.49
CA LEU A 121 3.11 8.70 -8.81
C LEU A 121 1.67 9.14 -9.03
N GLU A 122 1.43 10.45 -9.21
CA GLU A 122 0.12 11.02 -9.52
C GLU A 122 -0.42 10.49 -10.85
N ASP A 123 0.41 10.49 -11.88
CA ASP A 123 0.02 9.95 -13.18
C ASP A 123 -0.23 8.43 -13.15
N ILE A 124 0.55 7.72 -12.33
CA ILE A 124 0.42 6.27 -12.13
C ILE A 124 -0.85 5.96 -11.33
N ALA A 125 -1.23 6.82 -10.38
CA ALA A 125 -2.43 6.67 -9.57
C ALA A 125 -3.72 6.70 -10.41
N MET A 126 -3.70 7.36 -11.57
CA MET A 126 -4.80 7.37 -12.53
C MET A 126 -5.03 6.02 -13.24
N ILE A 127 -4.14 5.04 -13.04
CA ILE A 127 -4.29 3.68 -13.51
C ILE A 127 -4.81 2.81 -12.35
N PRO A 128 -5.89 2.04 -12.52
CA PRO A 128 -6.58 1.71 -13.78
C PRO A 128 -7.54 2.80 -14.29
N ARG A 129 -7.66 2.89 -15.62
CA ARG A 129 -8.62 3.77 -16.32
C ARG A 129 -10.05 3.26 -16.15
N PRO A 130 -11.08 4.12 -16.33
CA PRO A 130 -12.48 3.69 -16.26
C PRO A 130 -12.81 2.45 -17.10
N SER A 131 -12.38 2.38 -18.36
CA SER A 131 -12.59 1.20 -19.21
C SER A 131 -11.95 -0.08 -18.64
N GLN A 132 -10.78 0.04 -18.00
CA GLN A 132 -10.10 -1.09 -17.37
C GLN A 132 -10.80 -1.56 -16.09
N LEU A 133 -11.58 -0.68 -15.44
CA LEU A 133 -12.44 -1.07 -14.33
C LEU A 133 -13.66 -1.85 -14.82
N ASP A 134 -14.22 -1.47 -15.96
CA ASP A 134 -15.31 -2.22 -16.59
C ASP A 134 -14.82 -3.62 -17.01
N ASP A 135 -13.64 -3.69 -17.64
CA ASP A 135 -12.97 -4.96 -17.97
C ASP A 135 -12.73 -5.82 -16.72
N TRP A 136 -12.33 -5.20 -15.61
CA TRP A 136 -12.13 -5.90 -14.34
C TRP A 136 -13.43 -6.51 -13.80
N GLN A 137 -14.54 -5.78 -13.86
CA GLN A 137 -15.84 -6.31 -13.44
C GLN A 137 -16.29 -7.48 -14.32
N LEU A 138 -16.03 -7.41 -15.63
CA LEU A 138 -16.32 -8.51 -16.55
C LEU A 138 -15.45 -9.73 -16.23
N PHE A 139 -14.16 -9.52 -15.96
CA PHE A 139 -13.25 -10.56 -15.53
C PHE A 139 -13.72 -11.25 -14.24
N GLU A 140 -14.13 -10.50 -13.21
CA GLU A 140 -14.63 -11.10 -11.97
C GLU A 140 -15.87 -11.97 -12.20
N LYS A 141 -16.79 -11.55 -13.07
CA LYS A 141 -17.96 -12.36 -13.45
C LYS A 141 -17.54 -13.66 -14.11
N PHE A 142 -16.65 -13.57 -15.10
CA PHE A 142 -16.13 -14.74 -15.82
C PHE A 142 -15.35 -15.70 -14.92
N GLU A 143 -14.53 -15.17 -13.99
CA GLU A 143 -13.81 -15.97 -13.00
C GLU A 143 -14.80 -16.75 -12.11
N GLY A 144 -15.85 -16.08 -11.64
CA GLY A 144 -16.91 -16.72 -10.86
C GLY A 144 -17.63 -17.83 -11.64
N GLU A 145 -18.01 -17.57 -12.89
CA GLU A 145 -18.62 -18.58 -13.76
C GLU A 145 -17.68 -19.78 -14.01
N MET A 146 -16.38 -19.52 -14.19
CA MET A 146 -15.39 -20.58 -14.37
C MET A 146 -15.23 -21.45 -13.12
N ILE A 147 -15.26 -20.85 -11.94
CA ILE A 147 -15.24 -21.58 -10.68
C ILE A 147 -16.51 -22.41 -10.54
N ARG A 148 -17.68 -21.83 -10.87
CA ARG A 148 -18.96 -22.53 -10.87
C ARG A 148 -18.95 -23.76 -11.77
N GLN A 149 -18.39 -23.65 -12.98
CA GLN A 149 -18.27 -24.78 -13.91
C GLN A 149 -17.29 -25.86 -13.41
N ARG A 150 -16.20 -25.47 -12.74
CA ARG A 150 -15.14 -26.43 -12.32
C ARG A 150 -15.37 -27.06 -10.95
N ARG A 151 -16.00 -26.33 -10.02
CA ARG A 151 -16.16 -26.69 -8.60
C ARG A 151 -17.63 -26.72 -8.14
N GLY A 152 -18.57 -26.49 -9.05
CA GLY A 152 -19.99 -26.44 -8.75
C GLY A 152 -20.43 -25.18 -8.00
N ASP A 153 -21.69 -25.18 -7.57
CA ASP A 153 -22.32 -24.05 -6.89
C ASP A 153 -21.68 -23.78 -5.51
N GLU A 154 -21.25 -24.82 -4.79
CA GLU A 154 -20.57 -24.68 -3.49
C GLU A 154 -19.25 -23.91 -3.63
N GLY A 155 -18.39 -24.32 -4.56
CA GLY A 155 -17.13 -23.59 -4.80
C GLY A 155 -17.32 -22.16 -5.30
N PHE A 156 -18.42 -21.88 -6.01
CA PHE A 156 -18.79 -20.52 -6.40
C PHE A 156 -19.23 -19.68 -5.19
N LEU A 157 -20.02 -20.25 -4.28
CA LEU A 157 -20.44 -19.58 -3.04
C LEU A 157 -19.23 -19.25 -2.16
N ASP A 158 -18.31 -20.19 -1.96
CA ASP A 158 -17.08 -19.98 -1.20
C ASP A 158 -16.23 -18.86 -1.80
N TRP A 159 -16.01 -18.88 -3.11
CA TRP A 159 -15.29 -17.81 -3.81
C TRP A 159 -15.97 -16.45 -3.64
N LYS A 160 -17.31 -16.41 -3.76
CA LYS A 160 -18.08 -15.18 -3.61
C LYS A 160 -18.01 -14.64 -2.19
N MET A 161 -18.04 -15.52 -1.18
CA MET A 161 -17.86 -15.16 0.23
C MET A 161 -16.46 -14.61 0.48
N ALA A 162 -15.41 -15.27 -0.01
CA ALA A 162 -14.03 -14.80 0.11
C ALA A 162 -13.84 -13.41 -0.54
N LYS A 163 -14.41 -13.18 -1.74
CA LYS A 163 -14.39 -11.86 -2.40
C LYS A 163 -15.15 -10.79 -1.62
N ALA A 164 -16.27 -11.13 -1.01
CA ALA A 164 -17.01 -10.21 -0.16
C ALA A 164 -16.22 -9.83 1.10
N GLU A 165 -15.57 -10.82 1.73
CA GLU A 165 -14.70 -10.60 2.89
C GLU A 165 -13.51 -9.69 2.55
N GLU A 166 -12.83 -9.94 1.42
CA GLU A 166 -11.75 -9.07 0.92
C GLU A 166 -12.21 -7.61 0.77
N ARG A 167 -13.38 -7.39 0.15
CA ARG A 167 -13.94 -6.03 -0.06
C ARG A 167 -14.27 -5.35 1.26
N ILE A 168 -14.95 -6.06 2.16
CA ILE A 168 -15.31 -5.54 3.49
C ILE A 168 -14.05 -5.15 4.27
N ASN A 169 -13.03 -6.01 4.27
CA ASN A 169 -11.77 -5.76 4.97
C ASN A 169 -11.05 -4.52 4.42
N LEU A 170 -11.01 -4.35 3.10
CA LEU A 170 -10.42 -3.17 2.45
C LEU A 170 -11.22 -1.90 2.75
N GLU A 171 -12.54 -1.95 2.69
CA GLU A 171 -13.42 -0.80 3.00
C GLU A 171 -13.30 -0.39 4.46
N GLN A 172 -13.31 -1.35 5.39
CA GLN A 172 -13.10 -1.10 6.81
C GLN A 172 -11.74 -0.45 7.07
N TRP A 173 -10.69 -0.93 6.40
CA TRP A 173 -9.37 -0.30 6.48
C TRP A 173 -9.37 1.14 5.97
N ARG A 174 -10.02 1.39 4.82
CA ARG A 174 -10.11 2.75 4.26
C ARG A 174 -10.85 3.71 5.18
N ARG A 175 -12.00 3.29 5.73
CA ARG A 175 -12.76 4.08 6.71
C ARG A 175 -11.93 4.36 7.98
N ALA A 176 -11.19 3.37 8.47
CA ALA A 176 -10.31 3.55 9.63
C ALA A 176 -9.16 4.53 9.33
N LEU A 177 -8.64 4.53 8.10
CA LEU A 177 -7.64 5.49 7.65
C LEU A 177 -8.20 6.90 7.60
N GLU A 178 -9.38 7.10 7.00
CA GLU A 178 -10.08 8.38 6.92
C GLU A 178 -10.33 8.97 8.32
N LEU A 179 -10.93 8.19 9.23
CA LEU A 179 -11.12 8.61 10.63
C LEU A 179 -9.79 8.94 11.33
N GLY A 180 -8.74 8.15 11.08
CA GLY A 180 -7.41 8.39 11.61
C GLY A 180 -6.80 9.71 11.12
N THR A 181 -7.06 10.08 9.86
CA THR A 181 -6.62 11.37 9.29
C THR A 181 -7.42 12.54 9.86
N GLU A 182 -8.74 12.41 9.98
CA GLU A 182 -9.61 13.44 10.58
C GLU A 182 -9.22 13.72 12.03
N LEU A 183 -8.98 12.68 12.83
CA LEU A 183 -8.54 12.84 14.23
C LEU A 183 -7.17 13.53 14.34
N LYS A 184 -6.24 13.25 13.43
CA LYS A 184 -4.94 13.95 13.39
C LYS A 184 -5.12 15.42 13.02
N LEU A 185 -5.95 15.73 12.04
CA LEU A 185 -6.26 17.11 11.64
C LEU A 185 -6.94 17.87 12.78
N ALA A 186 -7.93 17.27 13.45
CA ALA A 186 -8.60 17.87 14.61
C ALA A 186 -7.64 18.18 15.77
N ARG A 187 -6.67 17.29 16.02
CA ARG A 187 -5.60 17.55 17.01
C ARG A 187 -4.72 18.72 16.61
N LEU A 188 -4.32 18.82 15.35
CA LEU A 188 -3.51 19.93 14.85
C LEU A 188 -4.26 21.27 14.96
N THR A 189 -5.54 21.31 14.60
CA THR A 189 -6.38 22.51 14.75
C THR A 189 -6.64 22.90 16.21
N SER A 190 -6.64 21.92 17.12
CA SER A 190 -6.78 22.17 18.57
C SER A 190 -5.51 22.73 19.23
N HIS A 191 -4.34 22.55 18.61
CA HIS A 191 -3.06 23.11 19.09
C HIS A 191 -2.70 24.45 18.40
N SER A 192 -3.43 24.84 17.35
CA SER A 192 -3.43 26.20 16.80
C SER A 192 -4.57 27.05 17.39
N GLY A 193 -4.66 27.10 18.72
CA GLY A 193 -5.48 28.10 19.42
C GLY A 193 -4.87 29.50 19.23
N PRO A 194 -5.68 30.58 19.25
CA PRO A 194 -5.20 31.93 18.96
C PRO A 194 -4.09 32.28 19.95
N SER A 195 -2.98 32.83 19.45
CA SER A 195 -2.03 33.56 20.30
C SER A 195 -2.83 34.70 20.95
N VAL A 196 -3.26 34.47 22.19
CA VAL A 196 -3.81 35.52 23.04
C VAL A 196 -2.62 36.44 23.32
N LEU A 197 -2.43 37.45 22.47
CA LEU A 197 -1.70 38.65 22.85
C LEU A 197 -2.39 39.12 24.12
N SER A 198 -1.66 39.08 25.23
CA SER A 198 -2.19 39.49 26.51
C SER A 198 -2.63 40.96 26.38
N ASN A 199 -3.82 41.29 26.87
CA ASN A 199 -4.34 42.67 26.91
C ASN A 199 -3.44 43.64 27.71
N ALA A 200 -2.32 43.19 28.27
CA ALA A 200 -1.32 44.02 28.93
C ALA A 200 -0.43 44.77 27.92
N GLU A 201 -0.21 44.26 26.71
CA GLU A 201 0.69 44.90 25.72
C GLU A 201 -0.01 46.00 24.90
N LEU A 202 -1.34 45.93 24.76
CA LEU A 202 -2.13 46.96 24.06
C LEU A 202 -2.25 48.27 24.85
N LYS A 203 -2.07 48.26 26.18
CA LYS A 203 -2.11 49.49 26.99
C LYS A 203 -0.81 50.29 26.93
N HIS A 204 0.32 49.66 26.60
CA HIS A 204 1.60 50.37 26.49
C HIS A 204 1.77 51.09 25.15
N ALA A 205 1.18 50.57 24.06
CA ALA A 205 1.28 51.16 22.73
C ALA A 205 0.39 52.41 22.53
N VAL A 206 -0.73 52.53 23.24
CA VAL A 206 -1.63 53.70 23.13
C VAL A 206 -1.14 54.88 23.98
N SER A 207 -0.35 54.63 25.03
CA SER A 207 0.22 55.69 25.88
C SER A 207 1.40 56.43 25.25
N SER A 208 1.99 55.92 24.16
CA SER A 208 3.19 56.51 23.53
C SER A 208 2.90 57.52 22.41
N LEU A 209 1.62 57.81 22.14
CA LEU A 209 1.18 58.72 21.06
C LEU A 209 0.49 60.01 21.55
N GLN A 210 0.65 60.37 22.83
CA GLN A 210 0.11 61.63 23.39
C GLN A 210 1.14 62.49 24.13
N LYS A 211 2.39 62.51 23.69
CA LYS A 211 3.30 63.61 24.00
C LYS A 211 4.02 64.10 22.76
#